data_AF-A0A5M9R925-F1
#
_entry.id   AF-A0A5M9R925-F1
#
_cell.length_a   1.000
_cell.length_b   1.000
_cell.length_c   1.000
_cell.angle_alpha   90.00
_cell.angle_beta   90.00
_cell.angle_gamma   90.00
#
_symmetry.space_group_name_H-M   'P 1'
#
loop_
_entity.id
_entity.type
_entity.pdbx_description
1 polymer ?
#
loop_
_entity_poly.entity_id
_entity_poly.type
_entity_poly.pdbx_seq_one_letter_code
_entity_poly.pdbx_strand_id
1 'polypeptide(L)'
;MKKEIVEFLKTDDTKTLMMRGEHTVGEVIDAAIKSEEIEEEDRQQWEKHDRFDVGYFKAVPRDGYSTYYYPSNKDVKGSFLATTLTNYW
;
A
#
# COMPACT_ATOMS: atom_id res chain seq x y z
N MET A 1 -8.71 19.74 -2.19
CA MET A 1 -8.74 18.26 -2.18
C MET A 1 -7.42 17.77 -1.60
N LYS A 2 -7.43 16.91 -0.57
CA LYS A 2 -6.21 16.20 -0.17
C LYS A 2 -5.83 15.28 -1.33
N LYS A 3 -4.59 15.34 -1.81
CA LYS A 3 -4.09 14.38 -2.79
C LYS A 3 -4.19 13.00 -2.12
N GLU A 4 -4.98 12.10 -2.68
CA GLU A 4 -4.96 10.69 -2.30
C GLU A 4 -3.62 10.15 -2.77
N ILE A 5 -2.70 9.93 -1.83
CA ILE A 5 -1.36 9.43 -2.13
C ILE A 5 -1.42 7.92 -1.90
N VAL A 6 -1.36 7.17 -2.99
CA VAL A 6 -0.99 5.75 -2.96
C VAL A 6 0.53 5.68 -3.04
N GLU A 7 1.13 4.85 -2.21
CA GLU A 7 2.57 4.60 -2.22
C GLU A 7 2.81 3.22 -2.85
N PHE A 8 3.65 3.16 -3.89
CA PHE A 8 4.16 1.91 -4.43
C PHE A 8 5.42 1.48 -3.69
N LEU A 9 5.32 0.36 -2.96
CA LEU A 9 6.41 -0.21 -2.18
C LEU A 9 6.91 -1.48 -2.88
N LYS A 10 8.22 -1.62 -2.97
CA LYS A 10 8.85 -2.78 -3.62
C LYS A 10 9.98 -3.33 -2.77
N THR A 11 10.00 -4.65 -2.61
CA THR A 11 11.12 -5.43 -2.13
C THR A 11 11.53 -6.45 -3.20
N ASP A 12 12.54 -7.25 -2.92
CA ASP A 12 12.95 -8.34 -3.83
C ASP A 12 11.85 -9.40 -3.98
N ASP A 13 11.05 -9.62 -2.93
CA ASP A 13 10.02 -10.68 -2.87
C ASP A 13 8.58 -10.19 -3.04
N THR A 14 8.34 -8.88 -2.96
CA THR A 14 6.97 -8.33 -3.03
C THR A 14 6.86 -6.99 -3.74
N LYS A 15 5.67 -6.73 -4.31
CA LYS A 15 5.19 -5.40 -4.66
C LYS A 15 3.94 -5.10 -3.83
N THR A 16 3.83 -3.91 -3.26
CA THR A 16 2.68 -3.51 -2.44
C THR A 16 2.20 -2.11 -2.82
N LEU A 17 0.91 -1.96 -3.10
CA LEU A 17 0.24 -0.66 -3.12
C LEU A 17 -0.30 -0.37 -1.73
N MET A 18 0.04 0.79 -1.17
CA MET A 18 -0.45 1.23 0.14
C MET A 18 -1.20 2.55 0.01
N MET A 19 -2.45 2.59 0.47
CA MET A 19 -3.28 3.80 0.50
C MET A 19 -3.72 4.08 1.93
N ARG A 20 -3.50 5.32 2.42
CA ARG A 20 -3.89 5.69 3.79
C ARG A 20 -5.40 5.75 3.94
N GLY A 21 -5.94 5.11 4.98
CA GLY A 21 -7.37 4.94 5.23
C GLY A 21 -7.85 3.52 4.90
N GLU A 22 -9.14 3.30 5.13
CA GLU A 22 -9.85 2.10 4.71
C GLU A 22 -10.44 2.33 3.33
N HIS A 23 -10.06 1.48 2.38
CA HIS A 23 -10.41 1.58 0.96
C HIS A 23 -10.69 0.19 0.41
N THR A 24 -11.48 0.14 -0.65
CA THR A 24 -11.69 -1.06 -1.45
C THR A 24 -10.50 -1.32 -2.39
N VAL A 25 -10.40 -2.54 -2.89
CA VAL A 25 -9.40 -2.92 -3.92
C VAL A 25 -9.45 -1.96 -5.11
N GLY A 26 -10.66 -1.65 -5.61
CA GLY A 26 -10.86 -0.76 -6.76
C GLY A 26 -10.38 0.66 -6.50
N GLU A 27 -10.70 1.23 -5.33
CA GLU A 27 -10.25 2.57 -4.94
C GLU A 27 -8.73 2.68 -4.87
N VAL A 28 -8.05 1.66 -4.33
CA VAL A 28 -6.58 1.63 -4.29
C VAL A 28 -5.98 1.57 -5.69
N ILE A 29 -6.50 0.72 -6.56
CA ILE A 29 -6.01 0.58 -7.95
C ILE A 29 -6.25 1.85 -8.76
N ASP A 30 -7.45 2.41 -8.69
CA ASP A 30 -7.79 3.64 -9.42
C ASP A 30 -6.93 4.83 -8.95
N ALA A 31 -6.69 4.93 -7.65
CA ALA A 31 -5.82 5.97 -7.09
C ALA A 31 -4.34 5.75 -7.46
N ALA A 32 -3.89 4.51 -7.57
CA ALA A 32 -2.53 4.17 -8.02
C ALA A 32 -2.30 4.54 -9.49
N ILE A 33 -3.25 4.20 -10.36
CA ILE A 33 -3.21 4.53 -11.80
C ILE A 33 -3.27 6.05 -11.99
N LYS A 34 -4.18 6.72 -11.29
CA LYS A 34 -4.31 8.19 -11.32
C LYS A 34 -3.05 8.91 -10.81
N SER A 35 -2.30 8.26 -9.92
CA SER A 35 -1.04 8.78 -9.39
C SER A 35 0.18 8.37 -10.19
N GLU A 36 -0.01 7.64 -11.31
CA GLU A 36 1.05 7.12 -12.18
C GLU A 36 2.02 6.16 -11.47
N GLU A 37 1.57 5.55 -10.36
CA GLU A 37 2.35 4.55 -9.61
C GLU A 37 2.34 3.17 -10.29
N ILE A 38 1.27 2.89 -11.06
CA ILE A 38 1.11 1.72 -11.93
C ILE A 38 0.40 2.16 -13.22
N GLU A 39 0.48 1.35 -14.27
CA GLU A 39 -0.22 1.60 -15.52
C GLU A 39 -1.60 0.90 -15.55
N GLU A 40 -2.52 1.35 -16.40
CA GLU A 40 -3.85 0.72 -16.56
C GLU A 40 -3.74 -0.76 -17.00
N GLU A 41 -2.68 -1.11 -17.72
CA GLU A 41 -2.37 -2.49 -18.12
C GLU A 41 -2.11 -3.41 -16.92
N ASP A 42 -1.62 -2.86 -15.80
CA ASP A 42 -1.35 -3.61 -14.57
C ASP A 42 -2.63 -3.92 -13.77
N ARG A 43 -3.77 -3.30 -14.10
CA ARG A 43 -5.03 -3.42 -13.32
C ARG A 43 -5.40 -4.86 -13.05
N GLN A 44 -5.42 -5.71 -14.08
CA GLN A 44 -5.83 -7.11 -13.94
C GLN A 44 -4.91 -7.90 -12.99
N GLN A 45 -3.63 -7.53 -12.91
CA GLN A 45 -2.70 -8.16 -11.97
C GLN A 45 -3.08 -7.78 -10.53
N TRP A 46 -3.36 -6.50 -10.28
CA TRP A 46 -3.71 -6.00 -8.94
C TRP A 46 -5.11 -6.41 -8.48
N GLU A 47 -6.05 -6.61 -9.40
CA GLU A 47 -7.37 -7.17 -9.08
C GLU A 47 -7.27 -8.62 -8.56
N LYS A 48 -6.24 -9.37 -9.01
CA LYS A 48 -5.97 -10.76 -8.60
C LYS A 48 -5.02 -10.89 -7.41
N HIS A 49 -4.76 -9.79 -6.71
CA HIS A 49 -3.75 -9.69 -5.65
C HIS A 49 -3.64 -10.91 -4.74
N ASP A 50 -2.43 -11.23 -4.32
CA ASP A 50 -2.20 -12.36 -3.40
C ASP A 50 -2.68 -12.04 -1.98
N ARG A 51 -2.63 -10.77 -1.59
CA ARG A 51 -3.03 -10.33 -0.25
C ARG A 51 -3.67 -8.94 -0.25
N PHE A 52 -4.73 -8.81 0.54
CA PHE A 52 -5.43 -7.56 0.85
C PHE A 52 -5.54 -7.41 2.37
N ASP A 53 -5.04 -6.30 2.92
CA ASP A 53 -5.17 -6.00 4.35
C ASP A 53 -5.63 -4.56 4.56
N VAL A 54 -6.38 -4.36 5.65
CA VAL A 54 -6.66 -3.04 6.23
C VAL A 54 -6.16 -3.07 7.67
N GLY A 55 -5.26 -2.16 8.03
CA GLY A 55 -4.64 -2.18 9.34
C GLY A 55 -3.87 -0.92 9.69
N TYR A 56 -3.43 -0.84 10.95
CA TYR A 56 -2.57 0.25 11.39
C TYR A 56 -1.12 -0.06 11.02
N PHE A 57 -0.42 0.93 10.48
CA PHE A 57 0.99 0.83 10.12
C PHE A 57 1.76 1.97 10.77
N LYS A 58 3.03 1.73 11.06
CA LYS A 58 3.95 2.75 11.57
C LYS A 58 5.21 2.77 10.74
N ALA A 59 5.57 3.95 10.25
CA ALA A 59 6.88 4.18 9.65
C ALA A 59 7.95 4.06 10.75
N VAL A 60 8.88 3.12 10.58
CA VAL A 60 10.02 2.96 11.47
C VAL A 60 11.31 2.84 10.66
N PRO A 61 12.44 3.40 11.15
CA PRO A 61 13.73 3.18 10.50
C PRO A 61 14.09 1.69 10.50
N ARG A 62 14.59 1.20 9.36
CA ARG A 62 15.15 -0.14 9.23
C ARG A 62 16.28 -0.12 8.22
N ASP A 63 17.43 -0.65 8.61
CA ASP A 63 18.61 -0.70 7.73
C ASP A 63 18.29 -1.44 6.43
N GLY A 64 18.72 -0.86 5.30
CA GLY A 64 18.45 -1.38 3.96
C GLY A 64 17.10 -0.96 3.35
N TYR A 65 16.27 -0.20 4.07
CA TYR A 65 14.98 0.29 3.56
C TYR A 65 14.96 1.82 3.49
N SER A 66 14.45 2.37 2.39
CA SER A 66 14.13 3.81 2.30
C SER A 66 13.00 4.18 3.27
N THR A 67 11.97 3.32 3.34
CA THR A 67 10.88 3.40 4.31
C THR A 67 10.43 1.98 4.66
N TYR A 68 10.23 1.69 5.94
CA TYR A 68 9.65 0.43 6.40
C TYR A 68 8.39 0.69 7.23
N TYR A 69 7.27 0.10 6.80
CA TYR A 69 5.98 0.21 7.46
C TYR A 69 5.70 -1.06 8.26
N TYR A 70 5.86 -0.97 9.58
CA TYR A 70 5.59 -2.08 10.48
C TYR A 70 4.08 -2.17 10.79
N PRO A 71 3.43 -3.33 10.62
CA PRO A 71 2.03 -3.51 10.97
C PRO A 71 1.82 -3.43 12.49
N SER A 72 0.71 -2.85 12.91
CA SER A 72 0.33 -2.69 14.30
C SER A 72 -1.08 -3.19 14.52
N ASN A 73 -1.27 -3.94 15.61
CA ASN A 73 -2.58 -4.51 15.96
C ASN A 73 -3.53 -3.48 16.60
N LYS A 74 -3.10 -2.25 16.83
CA LYS A 74 -3.89 -1.19 17.47
C LYS A 74 -3.38 0.19 17.05
N ASP A 75 -4.24 1.19 17.17
CA ASP A 75 -3.83 2.58 17.02
C ASP A 75 -2.86 2.97 18.15
N VAL A 76 -1.60 3.21 17.77
CA VAL A 76 -0.52 3.63 18.67
C VAL A 76 0.00 4.98 18.21
N LYS A 77 0.65 5.73 19.12
CA LYS A 77 1.22 7.03 18.76
C LYS A 77 2.14 6.93 17.52
N GLY A 78 1.73 7.63 16.46
CA GLY A 78 2.43 7.69 15.18
C GLY A 78 2.08 6.58 14.19
N SER A 79 1.12 5.70 14.49
CA SER A 79 0.54 4.82 13.46
C SER A 79 -0.51 5.55 12.63
N PHE A 80 -0.83 4.98 11.48
CA PHE A 80 -1.92 5.40 10.61
C PHE A 80 -2.63 4.18 10.06
N LEU A 81 -3.95 4.29 9.86
CA LEU A 81 -4.71 3.26 9.16
C LEU A 81 -4.34 3.31 7.67
N ALA A 82 -4.16 2.15 7.04
CA ALA A 82 -3.97 2.03 5.61
C ALA A 82 -4.55 0.71 5.09
N THR A 83 -4.84 0.73 3.80
CA THR A 83 -5.21 -0.43 2.98
C THR A 83 -4.02 -0.81 2.12
N THR A 84 -3.68 -2.10 2.07
CA THR A 84 -2.59 -2.62 1.25
C THR A 84 -3.04 -3.73 0.32
N LEU A 85 -2.62 -3.66 -0.94
CA LEU A 85 -2.65 -4.76 -1.89
C LEU A 85 -1.21 -5.25 -2.08
N THR A 86 -0.96 -6.55 -1.99
CA THR A 86 0.38 -7.12 -2.16
C THR A 86 0.35 -8.26 -3.17
N ASN A 87 1.34 -8.25 -4.06
CA ASN A 87 1.67 -9.33 -4.98
C ASN A 87 3.05 -9.91 -4.61
N TYR A 88 3.15 -11.23 -4.59
CA TYR A 88 4.40 -11.97 -4.47
C TYR A 88 5.05 -12.15 -5.84
N TRP A 89 6.39 -12.28 -5.86
CA TRP A 89 7.14 -12.68 -7.06
C TRP A 89 7.32 -14.19 -7.14
#